data_AF-C2JU82-F1
#
_entry.id   AF-C2JU82-F1
#
_cell.length_a   1.000
_cell.length_b   1.000
_cell.length_c   1.000
_cell.angle_alpha   90.00
_cell.angle_beta   90.00
_cell.angle_gamma   90.00
#
_symmetry.space_group_name_H-M   'P 1'
#
loop_
_entity.id
_entity.type
_entity.pdbx_description
1 polymer ?
#
loop_
_entity_poly.entity_id
_entity_poly.type
_entity_poly.pdbx_seq_one_letter_code
_entity_poly.pdbx_strand_id
1 'polypeptide(L)'
;MNDKPKRLAPIAIPIHWLMSFIAWWPLFVSGGFSILKNDMKPQEFLFWISLVLGILVLTLLWSIVHYLRFTYLVAPDGLTINSGVFIRKINHIPYGRIQTVQRRQWFFLKPLGLEQVSIETAGKESKKAEGMLAAVPTTVADAINRYRQGLTDTPTTSASDPTTEGAQTEVTPAAKTPDAAYKINAHDLNQYALTSLGFIPIVTGILWLVQKVQEYLPDSWYKQAEHALTGLAIYLIIALTVIVLVLGFAISYLNILQRYYHFTLDRTGNELQTSRGFFQTNTVSAQLSRVQAVRFKQSVLRQWFHLSTVQALLASSAADDEKNDDLVLMPVIRQRQALTTMQTFISWLPTAAPELEPIPTRHRWYYVRNIVLGNFGLIVLPAILASTLWLHLSWWLWLLPVGLLWLVIVALQGQYAGANAAIGIAAPRSARHPSG
;
A
#
# COMPACT_ATOMS: atom_id res chain seq x y z
N MET A 1 36.79 -2.15 2.95
CA MET A 1 35.43 -2.49 3.45
C MET A 1 35.37 -4.00 3.71
N ASN A 2 34.52 -4.44 4.65
CA ASN A 2 34.38 -5.86 4.97
C ASN A 2 33.59 -6.60 3.88
N ASP A 3 34.26 -7.43 3.09
CA ASP A 3 33.65 -8.37 2.13
C ASP A 3 32.90 -9.54 2.81
N LYS A 4 32.68 -9.44 4.13
CA LYS A 4 32.05 -10.49 4.91
C LYS A 4 30.53 -10.30 4.94
N PRO A 5 29.75 -11.35 4.64
CA PRO A 5 28.29 -11.29 4.72
C PRO A 5 27.85 -10.98 6.15
N LYS A 6 26.93 -10.02 6.29
CA LYS A 6 26.35 -9.59 7.55
C LYS A 6 25.02 -10.27 7.79
N ARG A 7 24.63 -10.38 9.06
CA ARG A 7 23.30 -10.84 9.47
C ARG A 7 22.36 -9.64 9.70
N LEU A 8 21.07 -9.91 9.67
CA LEU A 8 20.06 -8.93 10.13
C LEU A 8 20.28 -8.62 11.62
N ALA A 9 19.72 -7.52 12.10
CA ALA A 9 19.69 -7.25 13.53
C ALA A 9 18.86 -8.33 14.27
N PRO A 10 19.19 -8.72 15.51
CA PRO A 10 18.46 -9.76 16.25
C PRO A 10 16.95 -9.50 16.39
N ILE A 11 16.52 -8.23 16.37
CA ILE A 11 15.10 -7.84 16.37
C ILE A 11 14.33 -8.40 15.16
N ALA A 12 15.00 -8.85 14.11
CA ALA A 12 14.37 -9.55 12.99
C ALA A 12 13.71 -10.88 13.43
N ILE A 13 14.20 -11.54 14.48
CA ILE A 13 13.61 -12.78 15.02
C ILE A 13 12.17 -12.54 15.51
N PRO A 14 11.91 -11.63 16.47
CA PRO A 14 10.54 -11.37 16.92
C PRO A 14 9.66 -10.78 15.82
N ILE A 15 10.21 -9.99 14.88
CA ILE A 15 9.44 -9.47 13.73
C ILE A 15 8.94 -10.61 12.83
N HIS A 16 9.83 -11.49 12.38
CA HIS A 16 9.44 -12.64 11.54
C HIS A 16 8.53 -13.61 12.28
N TRP A 17 8.78 -13.82 13.58
CA TRP A 17 7.95 -14.67 14.43
C TRP A 17 6.53 -14.14 14.54
N LEU A 18 6.36 -12.85 14.87
CA LEU A 18 5.05 -12.21 14.99
C LEU A 18 4.27 -12.27 13.68
N MET A 19 4.92 -11.97 12.54
CA MET A 19 4.26 -12.05 11.23
C MET A 19 3.84 -13.49 10.87
N SER A 20 4.65 -14.48 11.22
CA SER A 20 4.34 -15.89 11.00
C SER A 20 3.21 -16.36 11.92
N PHE A 21 3.19 -15.91 13.18
CA PHE A 21 2.15 -16.23 14.16
C PHE A 21 0.80 -15.61 13.77
N ILE A 22 0.77 -14.33 13.38
CA ILE A 22 -0.46 -13.63 12.95
C ILE A 22 -1.11 -14.34 11.75
N ALA A 23 -0.36 -14.99 10.87
CA ALA A 23 -0.92 -15.74 9.75
C ALA A 23 -1.86 -16.88 10.19
N TRP A 24 -1.73 -17.36 11.44
CA TRP A 24 -2.60 -18.38 12.03
C TRP A 24 -3.84 -17.80 12.73
N TRP A 25 -4.12 -16.50 12.59
CA TRP A 25 -5.31 -15.87 13.18
C TRP A 25 -6.64 -16.59 12.91
N PRO A 26 -6.90 -17.27 11.76
CA PRO A 26 -8.15 -17.98 11.56
C PRO A 26 -8.33 -19.15 12.55
N LEU A 27 -7.23 -19.82 12.93
CA LEU A 27 -7.26 -20.87 13.96
C LEU A 27 -7.53 -20.29 15.35
N PHE A 28 -6.97 -19.12 15.68
CA PHE A 28 -7.20 -18.49 16.98
C PHE A 28 -8.62 -17.96 17.09
N VAL A 29 -9.18 -17.46 15.98
CA VAL A 29 -10.58 -17.05 15.91
C VAL A 29 -11.50 -18.26 16.06
N SER A 30 -11.26 -19.36 15.32
CA SER A 30 -12.09 -20.56 15.47
C SER A 30 -12.01 -21.17 16.87
N GLY A 31 -10.81 -21.25 17.45
CA GLY A 31 -10.61 -21.72 18.82
C GLY A 31 -11.23 -20.81 19.86
N GLY A 32 -11.02 -19.49 19.76
CA GLY A 32 -11.60 -18.50 20.65
C GLY A 32 -13.13 -18.50 20.64
N PHE A 33 -13.74 -18.62 19.46
CA PHE A 33 -15.19 -18.79 19.33
C PHE A 33 -15.67 -20.11 19.96
N SER A 34 -14.90 -21.20 19.82
CA SER A 34 -15.25 -22.47 20.43
C SER A 34 -15.18 -22.42 21.97
N ILE A 35 -14.27 -21.62 22.54
CA ILE A 35 -14.17 -21.38 24.00
C ILE A 35 -15.36 -20.56 24.52
N LEU A 36 -15.85 -19.60 23.71
CA LEU A 36 -16.99 -18.76 24.09
C LEU A 36 -18.32 -19.52 24.13
N LYS A 37 -18.42 -20.61 23.38
CA LYS A 37 -19.55 -21.55 23.45
C LYS A 37 -19.40 -22.35 24.74
N ASN A 38 -20.15 -21.98 25.78
CA ASN A 38 -20.05 -22.39 27.19
C ASN A 38 -20.20 -23.91 27.49
N ASP A 39 -20.08 -24.77 26.47
CA ASP A 39 -20.22 -26.23 26.50
C ASP A 39 -18.86 -26.95 26.39
N MET A 40 -17.73 -26.22 26.44
CA MET A 40 -16.41 -26.78 26.20
C MET A 40 -15.96 -27.72 27.32
N LYS A 41 -15.55 -28.94 26.94
CA LYS A 41 -14.99 -29.89 27.90
C LYS A 41 -13.55 -29.47 28.29
N PRO A 42 -13.08 -29.74 29.52
CA PRO A 42 -11.72 -29.41 29.94
C PRO A 42 -10.61 -29.95 29.02
N GLN A 43 -10.84 -31.13 28.42
CA GLN A 43 -9.91 -31.75 27.46
C GLN A 43 -9.79 -30.95 26.16
N GLU A 44 -10.90 -30.40 25.67
CA GLU A 44 -10.93 -29.56 24.45
C GLU A 44 -10.23 -28.23 24.70
N PHE A 45 -10.43 -27.64 25.87
CA PHE A 45 -9.73 -26.43 26.30
C PHE A 45 -8.21 -26.63 26.39
N LEU A 46 -7.77 -27.72 27.03
CA LEU A 46 -6.35 -28.10 27.11
C LEU A 46 -5.76 -28.35 25.72
N PHE A 47 -6.51 -29.00 24.83
CA PHE A 47 -6.10 -29.20 23.44
C PHE A 47 -5.86 -27.85 22.74
N TRP A 48 -6.79 -26.91 22.82
CA TRP A 48 -6.64 -25.59 22.19
C TRP A 48 -5.44 -24.82 22.74
N ILE A 49 -5.24 -24.79 24.06
CA ILE A 49 -4.06 -24.17 24.65
C ILE A 49 -2.78 -24.82 24.16
N SER A 50 -2.73 -26.16 24.15
CA SER A 50 -1.54 -26.90 23.68
C SER A 50 -1.25 -26.65 22.20
N LEU A 51 -2.29 -26.50 21.38
CA LEU A 51 -2.19 -26.19 19.95
C LEU A 51 -1.63 -24.78 19.74
N VAL A 52 -2.18 -23.78 20.43
CA VAL A 52 -1.70 -22.38 20.36
C VAL A 52 -0.24 -22.31 20.82
N LEU A 53 0.09 -22.95 21.94
CA LEU A 53 1.45 -22.99 22.46
C LEU A 53 2.41 -23.72 21.50
N GLY A 54 1.97 -24.83 20.91
CA GLY A 54 2.73 -25.59 19.91
C GLY A 54 3.03 -24.76 18.67
N ILE A 55 2.04 -24.05 18.12
CA ILE A 55 2.22 -23.13 16.99
C ILE A 55 3.17 -21.99 17.36
N LEU A 56 3.03 -21.43 18.56
CA LEU A 56 3.86 -20.34 19.07
C LEU A 56 5.34 -20.75 19.13
N VAL A 57 5.64 -21.92 19.70
CA VAL A 57 6.99 -22.47 19.80
C VAL A 57 7.54 -22.85 18.41
N LEU A 58 6.74 -23.53 17.58
CA LEU A 58 7.17 -23.97 16.26
C LEU A 58 7.53 -22.78 15.36
N THR A 59 6.68 -21.75 15.34
CA THR A 59 6.94 -20.52 14.57
C THR A 59 8.15 -19.75 15.11
N LEU A 60 8.41 -19.79 16.42
CA LEU A 60 9.59 -19.16 17.01
C LEU A 60 10.88 -19.87 16.59
N LEU A 61 10.92 -21.20 16.71
CA LEU A 61 12.04 -22.03 16.26
C LEU A 61 12.30 -21.82 14.76
N TRP A 62 11.23 -21.79 13.95
CA TRP A 62 11.34 -21.50 12.52
C TRP A 62 11.94 -20.13 12.24
N SER A 63 11.50 -19.09 12.97
CA SER A 63 12.04 -17.73 12.86
C SER A 63 13.53 -17.67 13.19
N ILE A 64 13.97 -18.37 14.25
CA ILE A 64 15.37 -18.45 14.65
C ILE A 64 16.21 -19.13 13.55
N VAL A 65 15.77 -20.29 13.04
CA VAL A 65 16.48 -21.02 11.98
C VAL A 65 16.57 -20.16 10.71
N HIS A 66 15.48 -19.47 10.35
CA HIS A 66 15.46 -18.54 9.22
C HIS A 66 16.46 -17.38 9.42
N TYR A 67 16.48 -16.74 10.59
CA TYR A 67 17.44 -15.70 10.96
C TYR A 67 18.89 -16.21 10.88
N LEU A 68 19.14 -17.43 11.35
CA LEU A 68 20.48 -18.03 11.33
C LEU A 68 20.98 -18.35 9.92
N ARG A 69 20.08 -18.52 8.94
CA ARG A 69 20.43 -18.79 7.54
C ARG A 69 20.38 -17.56 6.64
N PHE A 70 19.82 -16.44 7.10
CA PHE A 70 19.71 -15.21 6.33
C PHE A 70 20.95 -14.32 6.50
N THR A 71 21.61 -13.98 5.39
CA THR A 71 22.73 -13.02 5.37
C THR A 71 22.65 -12.10 4.16
N TYR A 72 23.25 -10.92 4.26
CA TYR A 72 23.33 -9.95 3.17
C TYR A 72 24.73 -9.33 3.07
N LEU A 73 25.11 -8.89 1.89
CA LEU A 73 26.37 -8.19 1.61
C LEU A 73 26.09 -7.01 0.68
N VAL A 74 26.42 -5.81 1.15
CA VAL A 74 26.40 -4.58 0.33
C VAL A 74 27.82 -4.36 -0.19
N ALA A 75 28.07 -4.72 -1.44
CA ALA A 75 29.36 -4.58 -2.10
C ALA A 75 29.30 -3.49 -3.20
N PRO A 76 30.42 -3.01 -3.75
CA PRO A 76 30.41 -1.96 -4.79
C PRO A 76 29.74 -2.37 -6.11
N ASP A 77 29.73 -3.67 -6.43
CA ASP A 77 29.13 -4.25 -7.64
C ASP A 77 27.62 -4.54 -7.49
N GLY A 78 27.14 -4.78 -6.26
CA GLY A 78 25.72 -5.00 -6.00
C GLY A 78 25.40 -5.42 -4.57
N LEU A 79 24.12 -5.70 -4.35
CA LEU A 79 23.62 -6.30 -3.11
C LEU A 79 23.47 -7.81 -3.31
N THR A 80 24.11 -8.60 -2.46
CA THR A 80 23.92 -10.06 -2.42
C THR A 80 23.10 -10.44 -1.20
N ILE A 81 22.01 -11.18 -1.38
CA ILE A 81 21.16 -11.72 -0.31
C ILE A 81 21.20 -13.25 -0.37
N ASN A 82 21.63 -13.86 0.74
CA ASN A 82 21.60 -15.30 0.94
C ASN A 82 20.43 -15.64 1.87
N SER A 83 19.56 -16.54 1.42
CA SER A 83 18.36 -16.92 2.15
C SER A 83 18.03 -18.40 1.95
N GLY A 84 17.04 -18.89 2.70
CA GLY A 84 16.53 -20.26 2.59
C GLY A 84 17.07 -21.21 3.65
N VAL A 85 16.18 -22.05 4.18
CA VAL A 85 16.49 -23.00 5.25
C VAL A 85 16.92 -24.35 4.67
N PHE A 86 16.05 -24.98 3.88
CA PHE A 86 16.29 -26.25 3.21
C PHE A 86 16.98 -26.06 1.85
N ILE A 87 16.46 -25.13 1.04
CA ILE A 87 17.00 -24.79 -0.28
C ILE A 87 17.72 -23.45 -0.17
N ARG A 88 19.03 -23.43 -0.38
CA ARG A 88 19.82 -22.19 -0.36
C ARG A 88 19.53 -21.37 -1.62
N LYS A 89 19.22 -20.10 -1.43
CA LYS A 89 18.96 -19.13 -2.50
C LYS A 89 19.91 -17.94 -2.35
N ILE A 90 20.71 -17.70 -3.39
CA ILE A 90 21.64 -16.57 -3.48
C ILE A 90 21.12 -15.64 -4.57
N ASN A 91 20.72 -14.43 -4.18
CA ASN A 91 20.26 -13.39 -5.09
C ASN A 91 21.31 -12.28 -5.13
N HIS A 92 22.00 -12.13 -6.27
CA HIS A 92 22.87 -10.99 -6.51
C HIS A 92 22.13 -9.95 -7.35
N ILE A 93 22.03 -8.72 -6.84
CA ILE A 93 21.25 -7.62 -7.41
C ILE A 93 22.21 -6.46 -7.74
N PRO A 94 22.61 -6.30 -9.02
CA PRO A 94 23.38 -5.15 -9.46
C PRO A 94 22.60 -3.85 -9.28
N TYR A 95 23.27 -2.78 -8.87
CA TYR A 95 22.60 -1.49 -8.59
C TYR A 95 21.84 -0.91 -9.80
N GLY A 96 22.31 -1.15 -11.02
CA GLY A 96 21.65 -0.71 -12.25
C GLY A 96 20.28 -1.38 -12.50
N ARG A 97 20.00 -2.52 -11.86
CA ARG A 97 18.70 -3.22 -11.93
C ARG A 97 17.70 -2.75 -10.88
N ILE A 98 18.14 -2.01 -9.86
CA ILE A 98 17.28 -1.52 -8.76
C ILE A 98 16.46 -0.33 -9.25
N GLN A 99 15.13 -0.50 -9.28
CA GLN A 99 14.20 0.56 -9.63
C GLN A 99 13.86 1.41 -8.41
N THR A 100 13.41 0.76 -7.34
CA THR A 100 12.99 1.40 -6.11
C THR A 100 13.73 0.81 -4.91
N VAL A 101 14.04 1.68 -3.95
CA VAL A 101 14.48 1.31 -2.61
C VAL A 101 13.49 1.90 -1.63
N GLN A 102 12.78 1.03 -0.91
CA GLN A 102 11.81 1.41 0.10
C GLN A 102 12.38 1.15 1.50
N ARG A 103 12.45 2.22 2.30
CA ARG A 103 12.82 2.21 3.71
C ARG A 103 11.55 2.29 4.55
N ARG A 104 11.43 1.40 5.52
CA ARG A 104 10.28 1.27 6.41
C ARG A 104 10.78 1.25 7.85
N GLN A 105 10.66 2.38 8.53
CA GLN A 105 11.12 2.53 9.90
C GLN A 105 9.91 2.72 10.83
N TRP A 106 9.54 1.65 11.53
CA TRP A 106 8.51 1.70 12.58
C TRP A 106 9.02 2.50 13.79
N PHE A 107 8.10 3.13 14.51
CA PHE A 107 8.43 3.95 15.69
C PHE A 107 9.33 3.22 16.72
N PHE A 108 9.17 1.90 16.87
CA PHE A 108 9.97 1.09 17.79
C PHE A 108 11.37 0.70 17.25
N LEU A 109 11.60 0.80 15.94
CA LEU A 109 12.92 0.60 15.33
C LEU A 109 13.76 1.88 15.31
N LYS A 110 13.10 3.04 15.39
CA LYS A 110 13.76 4.35 15.34
C LYS A 110 14.79 4.56 16.45
N PRO A 111 14.53 4.25 17.74
CA PRO A 111 15.54 4.36 18.79
C PRO A 111 16.72 3.41 18.63
N LEU A 112 16.54 2.31 17.89
CA LEU A 112 17.59 1.32 17.63
C LEU A 112 18.44 1.68 16.41
N GLY A 113 18.12 2.75 15.68
CA GLY A 113 18.77 3.08 14.40
C GLY A 113 18.56 2.01 13.33
N LEU A 114 17.47 1.24 13.44
CA LEU A 114 17.15 0.14 12.54
C LEU A 114 15.98 0.51 11.61
N GLU A 115 15.93 -0.15 10.46
CA GLU A 115 14.83 -0.06 9.51
C GLU A 115 14.68 -1.33 8.68
N GLN A 116 13.53 -1.49 8.06
CA GLN A 116 13.31 -2.49 7.01
C GLN A 116 13.64 -1.87 5.66
N VAL A 117 14.40 -2.58 4.83
CA VAL A 117 14.75 -2.14 3.45
C VAL A 117 14.17 -3.15 2.45
N SER A 118 13.37 -2.65 1.51
CA SER A 118 12.78 -3.43 0.43
C SER A 118 13.28 -2.91 -0.92
N ILE A 119 13.63 -3.82 -1.82
CA ILE A 119 14.30 -3.52 -3.09
C ILE A 119 13.50 -4.17 -4.21
N GLU A 120 13.10 -3.34 -5.16
CA GLU A 120 12.39 -3.78 -6.35
C GLU A 120 13.25 -3.55 -7.59
N THR A 121 13.17 -4.48 -8.53
CA THR A 121 14.04 -4.53 -9.70
C THR A 121 13.27 -4.76 -10.98
N ALA A 122 13.90 -4.42 -12.10
CA ALA A 122 13.34 -4.63 -13.43
C ALA A 122 13.15 -6.12 -13.74
N GLY A 123 11.96 -6.49 -14.27
CA GLY A 123 11.77 -7.74 -14.99
C GLY A 123 11.32 -8.97 -14.19
N LYS A 124 10.86 -8.81 -12.94
CA LYS A 124 10.21 -9.91 -12.21
C LYS A 124 8.73 -9.63 -11.98
N GLU A 125 7.90 -10.54 -12.49
CA GLU A 125 6.45 -10.58 -12.30
C GLU A 125 6.03 -11.12 -10.92
N SER A 126 7.01 -11.46 -10.06
CA SER A 126 6.72 -12.04 -8.74
C SER A 126 6.23 -11.00 -7.75
N LYS A 127 5.12 -11.30 -7.05
CA LYS A 127 4.49 -10.50 -5.99
C LYS A 127 5.37 -10.15 -4.77
N LYS A 128 6.66 -10.48 -4.77
CA LYS A 128 7.58 -10.23 -3.66
C LYS A 128 8.76 -9.42 -4.16
N ALA A 129 9.16 -8.41 -3.37
CA ALA A 129 10.39 -7.65 -3.57
C ALA A 129 11.57 -8.61 -3.80
N GLU A 130 12.47 -8.28 -4.72
CA GLU A 130 13.61 -9.15 -5.05
C GLU A 130 14.56 -9.31 -3.85
N GLY A 131 14.62 -8.25 -3.03
CA GLY A 131 15.30 -8.27 -1.74
C GLY A 131 14.49 -7.58 -0.64
N MET A 132 14.33 -8.25 0.51
CA MET A 132 13.74 -7.65 1.71
C MET A 132 14.66 -7.92 2.92
N LEU A 133 15.16 -6.85 3.51
CA LEU A 133 15.98 -6.86 4.72
C LEU A 133 15.10 -6.38 5.88
N ALA A 134 14.66 -7.31 6.74
CA ALA A 134 13.62 -7.02 7.73
C ALA A 134 14.05 -6.05 8.84
N ALA A 135 15.32 -6.08 9.24
CA ALA A 135 15.87 -5.14 10.22
C ALA A 135 17.38 -4.99 9.98
N VAL A 136 17.78 -3.82 9.48
CA VAL A 136 19.18 -3.44 9.22
C VAL A 136 19.44 -2.02 9.73
N PRO A 137 20.69 -1.66 10.03
CA PRO A 137 21.04 -0.27 10.34
C PRO A 137 20.64 0.68 9.21
N THR A 138 20.22 1.90 9.54
CA THR A 138 19.85 2.93 8.55
C THR A 138 20.94 3.20 7.51
N THR A 139 22.20 3.05 7.91
CA THR A 139 23.37 3.20 7.04
C THR A 139 23.39 2.22 5.85
N VAL A 140 22.67 1.10 5.93
CA VAL A 140 22.61 0.09 4.86
C VAL A 140 21.85 0.63 3.65
N ALA A 141 20.69 1.26 3.85
CA ALA A 141 19.96 1.88 2.75
C ALA A 141 20.73 3.07 2.15
N ASP A 142 21.39 3.86 3.01
CA ASP A 142 22.22 4.97 2.56
C ASP A 142 23.38 4.46 1.69
N ALA A 143 24.06 3.38 2.10
CA ALA A 143 25.11 2.75 1.29
C ALA A 143 24.58 2.27 -0.07
N ILE A 144 23.43 1.61 -0.11
CA ILE A 144 22.78 1.17 -1.36
C ILE A 144 22.48 2.36 -2.27
N ASN A 145 21.93 3.45 -1.72
CA ASN A 145 21.62 4.65 -2.50
C ASN A 145 22.88 5.34 -3.03
N ARG A 146 23.95 5.44 -2.24
CA ARG A 146 25.24 5.97 -2.71
C ARG A 146 25.79 5.18 -3.90
N TYR A 147 25.82 3.85 -3.81
CA TYR A 147 26.30 3.02 -4.92
C TYR A 147 25.38 3.09 -6.15
N ARG A 148 24.06 3.19 -5.97
CA ARG A 148 23.10 3.45 -7.07
C ARG A 148 23.39 4.75 -7.80
N GLN A 149 23.89 5.76 -7.09
CA GLN A 149 24.27 7.06 -7.65
C GLN A 149 25.68 7.06 -8.25
N GLY A 150 26.40 5.93 -8.25
CA GLY A 150 27.78 5.84 -8.75
C GLY A 150 28.82 6.49 -7.85
N LEU A 151 28.45 6.88 -6.62
CA LEU A 151 29.36 7.46 -5.64
C LEU A 151 30.13 6.31 -4.98
N THR A 152 31.31 6.01 -5.51
CA THR A 152 32.22 5.01 -4.92
C THR A 152 33.14 5.73 -3.94
N ASP A 153 33.36 5.14 -2.76
CA ASP A 153 34.36 5.63 -1.81
C ASP A 153 35.73 5.58 -2.50
N THR A 154 36.22 6.71 -3.00
CA THR A 154 37.66 6.89 -3.15
C THR A 154 38.14 7.18 -1.73
N PRO A 155 38.92 6.30 -1.09
CA PRO A 155 39.56 6.67 0.16
C PRO A 155 40.55 7.77 -0.21
N THR A 156 40.25 9.02 0.14
CA THR A 156 41.28 10.04 0.25
C THR A 156 42.22 9.57 1.35
N THR A 157 43.24 8.80 0.97
CA THR A 157 44.46 8.65 1.75
C THR A 157 45.14 10.01 1.77
N SER A 158 44.72 10.87 2.69
CA SER A 158 45.58 11.93 3.22
C SER A 158 46.06 11.44 4.58
N ALA A 159 47.12 10.64 4.53
CA ALA A 159 48.01 10.48 5.67
C ALA A 159 48.85 11.76 5.77
N SER A 160 48.62 12.56 6.81
CA SER A 160 49.57 13.54 7.36
C SER A 160 49.15 13.88 8.79
N ASP A 161 49.74 13.14 9.73
CA ASP A 161 49.98 13.33 11.16
C ASP A 161 48.96 13.94 12.16
N PRO A 162 48.94 13.42 13.41
CA PRO A 162 48.09 13.89 14.49
C PRO A 162 48.83 14.91 15.37
N THR A 163 48.25 16.07 15.63
CA THR A 163 48.27 16.76 16.94
C THR A 163 47.29 17.93 16.86
N THR A 164 46.23 17.91 17.67
CA THR A 164 45.69 19.03 18.48
C THR A 164 44.26 18.65 18.90
N GLU A 165 44.08 18.55 20.21
CA GLU A 165 42.80 18.35 20.89
C GLU A 165 41.84 19.52 20.70
N GLY A 166 40.54 19.23 20.70
CA GLY A 166 39.51 20.19 21.09
C GLY A 166 38.66 20.77 19.95
N ALA A 167 37.63 20.02 19.55
CA ALA A 167 36.26 20.50 19.28
C ALA A 167 35.50 19.43 18.48
N GLN A 168 34.69 18.62 19.18
CA GLN A 168 33.67 17.81 18.55
C GLN A 168 32.61 18.74 17.98
N THR A 169 32.82 19.18 16.74
CA THR A 169 31.72 19.68 15.91
C THR A 169 31.18 18.44 15.21
N GLU A 170 30.01 17.95 15.66
CA GLU A 170 29.23 16.98 14.91
C GLU A 170 29.03 17.51 13.49
N VAL A 171 29.80 16.98 12.55
CA VAL A 171 29.61 17.20 11.13
C VAL A 171 28.34 16.46 10.74
N THR A 172 27.20 17.11 10.97
CA THR A 172 25.95 16.78 10.29
C THR A 172 26.26 16.82 8.79
N PRO A 173 26.09 15.72 8.03
CA PRO A 173 26.32 15.77 6.60
C PRO A 173 25.41 16.85 6.01
N ALA A 174 26.01 17.85 5.36
CA ALA A 174 25.28 18.92 4.70
C ALA A 174 24.24 18.30 3.75
N ALA A 175 22.98 18.33 4.15
CA ALA A 175 21.89 17.81 3.36
C ALA A 175 21.84 18.63 2.06
N LYS A 176 22.12 17.99 0.92
CA LYS A 176 21.97 18.61 -0.40
C LYS A 176 20.56 19.18 -0.49
N THR A 177 20.46 20.48 -0.78
CA THR A 177 19.17 21.13 -1.03
C THR A 177 18.52 20.45 -2.24
N PRO A 178 17.28 19.98 -2.14
CA PRO A 178 16.62 19.29 -3.25
C PRO A 178 16.39 20.24 -4.44
N ASP A 179 16.50 19.73 -5.66
CA ASP A 179 16.27 20.48 -6.91
C ASP A 179 14.79 20.91 -7.04
N ALA A 180 13.89 20.05 -6.55
CA ALA A 180 12.48 20.32 -6.43
C ALA A 180 11.93 19.64 -5.17
N ALA A 181 11.03 20.30 -4.45
CA ALA A 181 10.42 19.79 -3.24
C ALA A 181 8.91 20.10 -3.22
N TYR A 182 8.13 19.12 -2.78
CA TYR A 182 6.69 19.22 -2.57
C TYR A 182 6.39 18.72 -1.16
N LYS A 183 5.61 19.49 -0.42
CA LYS A 183 5.10 19.13 0.89
C LYS A 183 3.59 19.16 0.85
N ILE A 184 2.99 18.11 1.39
CA ILE A 184 1.53 18.00 1.41
C ILE A 184 0.92 19.14 2.25
N ASN A 185 -0.13 19.74 1.70
CA ASN A 185 -0.92 20.74 2.41
C ASN A 185 -1.93 20.03 3.33
N ALA A 186 -1.95 20.39 4.62
CA ALA A 186 -2.84 19.79 5.61
C ALA A 186 -4.33 20.00 5.30
N HIS A 187 -4.69 21.19 4.78
CA HIS A 187 -6.07 21.48 4.38
C HIS A 187 -6.50 20.57 3.22
N ASP A 188 -5.66 20.46 2.19
CA ASP A 188 -5.97 19.62 1.03
C ASP A 188 -6.00 18.13 1.42
N LEU A 189 -5.15 17.70 2.36
CA LEU A 189 -5.17 16.34 2.92
C LEU A 189 -6.48 16.05 3.67
N ASN A 190 -7.00 17.00 4.45
CA ASN A 190 -8.28 16.83 5.14
C ASN A 190 -9.44 16.68 4.13
N GLN A 191 -9.49 17.53 3.10
CA GLN A 191 -10.49 17.39 2.03
C GLN A 191 -10.35 16.06 1.26
N TYR A 192 -9.12 15.63 1.03
CA TYR A 192 -8.81 14.34 0.40
C TYR A 192 -9.30 13.15 1.24
N ALA A 193 -9.14 13.22 2.56
CA ALA A 193 -9.60 12.19 3.48
C ALA A 193 -11.13 12.14 3.57
N LEU A 194 -11.80 13.30 3.62
CA LEU A 194 -13.26 13.40 3.66
C LEU A 194 -13.94 12.90 2.38
N THR A 195 -13.26 12.97 1.24
CA THR A 195 -13.78 12.56 -0.08
C THR A 195 -13.41 11.12 -0.45
N SER A 196 -12.89 10.34 0.51
CA SER A 196 -12.52 8.94 0.29
C SER A 196 -13.69 8.00 0.48
N LEU A 197 -13.88 7.10 -0.48
CA LEU A 197 -14.82 5.97 -0.39
C LEU A 197 -14.21 4.74 0.32
N GLY A 198 -13.04 4.91 0.96
CA GLY A 198 -12.37 3.83 1.69
C GLY A 198 -13.14 3.31 2.92
N PHE A 199 -14.25 3.96 3.31
CA PHE A 199 -15.11 3.51 4.39
C PHE A 199 -16.00 2.33 3.98
N ILE A 200 -16.29 2.16 2.68
CA ILE A 200 -17.16 1.08 2.18
C ILE A 200 -16.68 -0.31 2.63
N PRO A 201 -15.42 -0.73 2.34
CA PRO A 201 -14.95 -2.04 2.80
C PRO A 201 -14.89 -2.15 4.32
N ILE A 202 -14.68 -1.05 5.05
CA ILE A 202 -14.65 -1.03 6.52
C ILE A 202 -16.06 -1.29 7.06
N VAL A 203 -17.07 -0.60 6.54
CA VAL A 203 -18.48 -0.80 6.90
C VAL A 203 -18.91 -2.23 6.57
N THR A 204 -18.57 -2.74 5.38
CA THR A 204 -18.85 -4.13 5.02
C THR A 204 -18.20 -5.11 6.01
N GLY A 205 -16.94 -4.88 6.39
CA GLY A 205 -16.24 -5.70 7.39
C GLY A 205 -16.90 -5.65 8.78
N ILE A 206 -17.36 -4.47 9.21
CA ILE A 206 -18.10 -4.30 10.47
C ILE A 206 -19.44 -5.04 10.42
N LEU A 207 -20.19 -4.91 9.33
CA LEU A 207 -21.48 -5.61 9.17
C LEU A 207 -21.29 -7.14 9.16
N TRP A 208 -20.27 -7.64 8.46
CA TRP A 208 -19.91 -9.06 8.49
C TRP A 208 -19.53 -9.52 9.90
N LEU A 209 -18.75 -8.73 10.64
CA LEU A 209 -18.39 -9.03 12.02
C LEU A 209 -19.62 -9.07 12.92
N VAL A 210 -20.54 -8.11 12.77
CA VAL A 210 -21.80 -8.09 13.52
C VAL A 210 -22.57 -9.38 13.24
N GLN A 211 -22.77 -9.77 11.98
CA GLN A 211 -23.43 -11.03 11.61
C GLN A 211 -22.74 -12.25 12.24
N LYS A 212 -21.40 -12.28 12.20
CA LYS A 212 -20.64 -13.39 12.78
C LYS A 212 -20.82 -13.47 14.30
N VAL A 213 -20.86 -12.33 14.99
CA VAL A 213 -21.16 -12.26 16.42
C VAL A 213 -22.58 -12.77 16.72
N GLN A 214 -23.56 -12.49 15.85
CA GLN A 214 -24.94 -12.97 16.02
C GLN A 214 -25.04 -14.50 16.02
N GLU A 215 -24.29 -15.17 15.13
CA GLU A 215 -24.29 -16.64 15.00
C GLU A 215 -23.86 -17.37 16.28
N TYR A 216 -23.05 -16.72 17.13
CA TYR A 216 -22.52 -17.32 18.36
C TYR A 216 -23.10 -16.72 19.64
N LEU A 217 -23.91 -15.66 19.56
CA LEU A 217 -24.60 -15.11 20.73
C LEU A 217 -25.78 -16.01 21.10
N PRO A 218 -26.04 -16.28 22.40
CA PRO A 218 -27.19 -17.06 22.83
C PRO A 218 -28.51 -16.44 22.36
N ASP A 219 -29.45 -17.26 21.85
CA ASP A 219 -30.78 -16.81 21.39
C ASP A 219 -31.58 -16.05 22.45
N SER A 220 -31.29 -16.27 23.74
CA SER A 220 -31.92 -15.58 24.86
C SER A 220 -31.62 -14.07 24.86
N TRP A 221 -30.43 -13.67 24.43
CA TRP A 221 -30.05 -12.25 24.29
C TRP A 221 -30.84 -11.59 23.17
N TYR A 222 -31.09 -12.31 22.07
CA TYR A 222 -31.92 -11.83 20.97
C TYR A 222 -33.37 -11.64 21.39
N LYS A 223 -33.97 -12.66 22.02
CA LYS A 223 -35.38 -12.59 22.44
C LYS A 223 -35.61 -11.52 23.51
N GLN A 224 -34.65 -11.31 24.42
CA GLN A 224 -34.71 -10.21 25.39
C GLN A 224 -34.58 -8.84 24.73
N ALA A 225 -33.70 -8.71 23.74
CA ALA A 225 -33.60 -7.48 22.94
C ALA A 225 -34.90 -7.23 22.16
N GLU A 226 -35.39 -8.21 21.42
CA GLU A 226 -36.60 -8.09 20.59
C GLU A 226 -37.85 -7.68 21.40
N HIS A 227 -38.04 -8.26 22.59
CA HIS A 227 -39.12 -7.88 23.51
C HIS A 227 -38.95 -6.47 24.12
N ALA A 228 -37.72 -5.97 24.27
CA ALA A 228 -37.45 -4.61 24.72
C ALA A 228 -37.60 -3.56 23.59
N LEU A 229 -37.66 -3.99 22.33
CA LEU A 229 -37.52 -3.15 21.15
C LEU A 229 -38.83 -2.92 20.37
N THR A 230 -39.96 -3.48 20.79
CA THR A 230 -41.25 -3.34 20.10
C THR A 230 -41.69 -1.86 20.04
N GLY A 231 -41.73 -1.28 18.84
CA GLY A 231 -42.06 0.13 18.57
C GLY A 231 -40.87 1.06 18.31
N LEU A 232 -39.70 0.78 18.92
CA LEU A 232 -38.45 1.55 18.75
C LEU A 232 -37.42 0.85 17.85
N ALA A 233 -37.64 -0.41 17.47
CA ALA A 233 -36.72 -1.24 16.69
C ALA A 233 -36.23 -0.55 15.41
N ILE A 234 -37.12 0.11 14.67
CA ILE A 234 -36.72 0.78 13.41
C ILE A 234 -35.80 1.98 13.67
N TYR A 235 -36.04 2.77 14.71
CA TYR A 235 -35.18 3.89 15.09
C TYR A 235 -33.81 3.40 15.56
N LEU A 236 -33.76 2.27 16.27
CA LEU A 236 -32.52 1.69 16.74
C LEU A 236 -31.70 1.04 15.63
N ILE A 237 -32.36 0.39 14.66
CA ILE A 237 -31.69 -0.10 13.44
C ILE A 237 -31.11 1.07 12.64
N ILE A 238 -31.88 2.16 12.47
CA ILE A 238 -31.39 3.38 11.79
C ILE A 238 -30.22 3.98 12.58
N ALA A 239 -30.35 4.14 13.90
CA ALA A 239 -29.29 4.69 14.74
C ALA A 239 -28.01 3.85 14.69
N LEU A 240 -28.12 2.52 14.79
CA LEU A 240 -26.99 1.61 14.68
C LEU A 240 -26.34 1.69 13.30
N THR A 241 -27.15 1.75 12.24
CA THR A 241 -26.66 1.91 10.86
C THR A 241 -25.87 3.21 10.71
N VAL A 242 -26.39 4.32 11.22
CA VAL A 242 -25.70 5.62 11.22
C VAL A 242 -24.40 5.53 12.02
N ILE A 243 -24.40 4.89 13.18
CA ILE A 243 -23.19 4.70 14.00
C ILE A 243 -22.14 3.91 13.22
N VAL A 244 -22.51 2.78 12.59
CA VAL A 244 -21.58 1.97 11.79
C VAL A 244 -21.01 2.77 10.61
N LEU A 245 -21.84 3.56 9.92
CA LEU A 245 -21.40 4.44 8.84
C LEU A 245 -20.44 5.52 9.33
N VAL A 246 -20.75 6.19 10.43
CA VAL A 246 -19.90 7.24 11.03
C VAL A 246 -18.58 6.66 11.51
N LEU A 247 -18.60 5.50 12.19
CA LEU A 247 -17.38 4.81 12.64
C LEU A 247 -16.54 4.37 11.43
N GLY A 248 -17.15 3.75 10.42
CA GLY A 248 -16.44 3.34 9.21
C GLY A 248 -15.81 4.53 8.49
N PHE A 249 -16.52 5.65 8.40
CA PHE A 249 -16.00 6.90 7.85
C PHE A 249 -14.86 7.47 8.68
N ALA A 250 -15.00 7.55 10.00
CA ALA A 250 -13.97 8.05 10.91
C ALA A 250 -12.68 7.21 10.82
N ILE A 251 -12.81 5.88 10.81
CA ILE A 251 -11.66 4.97 10.63
C ILE A 251 -11.01 5.20 9.26
N SER A 252 -11.80 5.34 8.18
CA SER A 252 -11.27 5.63 6.84
C SER A 252 -10.51 6.95 6.79
N TYR A 253 -11.08 7.99 7.40
CA TYR A 253 -10.49 9.32 7.50
C TYR A 253 -9.15 9.29 8.25
N LEU A 254 -9.12 8.68 9.44
CA LEU A 254 -7.91 8.55 10.26
C LEU A 254 -6.83 7.73 9.55
N ASN A 255 -7.20 6.64 8.87
CA ASN A 255 -6.27 5.83 8.08
C ASN A 255 -5.56 6.65 7.00
N ILE A 256 -6.25 7.59 6.34
CA ILE A 256 -5.67 8.45 5.30
C ILE A 256 -4.74 9.49 5.91
N LEU A 257 -5.16 10.15 7.00
CA LEU A 257 -4.33 11.12 7.71
C LEU A 257 -3.03 10.48 8.17
N GLN A 258 -3.10 9.33 8.83
CA GLN A 258 -1.94 8.58 9.31
C GLN A 258 -1.02 8.16 8.15
N ARG A 259 -1.59 7.71 7.02
CA ARG A 259 -0.83 7.21 5.85
C ARG A 259 -0.05 8.31 5.13
N TYR A 260 -0.61 9.51 5.03
CA TYR A 260 0.00 10.64 4.32
C TYR A 260 0.50 11.75 5.26
N TYR A 261 0.59 11.45 6.55
CA TYR A 261 1.17 12.34 7.54
C TYR A 261 2.59 12.75 7.13
N HIS A 262 2.86 14.05 7.17
CA HIS A 262 4.12 14.67 6.72
C HIS A 262 4.62 14.16 5.37
N PHE A 263 3.72 13.94 4.40
CA PHE A 263 4.14 13.53 3.07
C PHE A 263 5.03 14.60 2.41
N THR A 264 6.20 14.17 1.92
CA THR A 264 7.09 14.96 1.06
C THR A 264 7.43 14.21 -0.22
N LEU A 265 7.72 14.96 -1.28
CA LEU A 265 8.34 14.49 -2.51
C LEU A 265 9.52 15.42 -2.80
N ASP A 266 10.71 14.84 -2.88
CA ASP A 266 11.96 15.54 -3.15
C ASP A 266 12.61 14.96 -4.40
N ARG A 267 13.22 15.84 -5.22
CA ARG A 267 14.05 15.45 -6.36
C ARG A 267 15.49 15.84 -6.10
N THR A 268 16.41 14.89 -6.29
CA THR A 268 17.85 15.11 -6.22
C THR A 268 18.50 14.47 -7.45
N GLY A 269 18.87 15.28 -8.44
CA GLY A 269 19.40 14.82 -9.72
C GLY A 269 18.44 13.88 -10.47
N ASN A 270 18.82 12.60 -10.56
CA ASN A 270 18.05 11.53 -11.20
C ASN A 270 17.26 10.65 -10.19
N GLU A 271 17.09 11.09 -8.95
CA GLU A 271 16.34 10.36 -7.93
C GLU A 271 15.11 11.15 -7.47
N LEU A 272 13.96 10.47 -7.42
CA LEU A 272 12.73 10.94 -6.81
C LEU A 272 12.54 10.21 -5.50
N GLN A 273 12.41 10.94 -4.41
CA GLN A 273 12.25 10.40 -3.07
C GLN A 273 10.92 10.87 -2.49
N THR A 274 10.11 9.93 -2.02
CA THR A 274 8.89 10.22 -1.25
C THR A 274 9.09 9.80 0.19
N SER A 275 8.60 10.57 1.16
CA SER A 275 8.58 10.19 2.57
C SER A 275 7.21 10.44 3.17
N ARG A 276 6.68 9.52 3.99
CA ARG A 276 5.35 9.64 4.62
C ARG A 276 5.17 8.74 5.83
N GLY A 277 4.19 9.08 6.67
CA GLY A 277 3.61 8.19 7.67
C GLY A 277 3.87 8.62 9.11
N PHE A 278 2.91 8.34 9.99
CA PHE A 278 2.97 8.71 11.42
C PHE A 278 3.65 7.62 12.29
N PHE A 279 3.07 6.42 12.39
CA PHE A 279 3.63 5.32 13.21
C PHE A 279 4.82 4.62 12.55
N GLN A 280 4.91 4.72 11.23
CA GLN A 280 5.95 4.12 10.42
C GLN A 280 6.33 5.10 9.34
N THR A 281 7.57 5.55 9.36
CA THR A 281 8.13 6.36 8.29
C THR A 281 8.43 5.45 7.11
N ASN A 282 7.76 5.69 5.99
CA ASN A 282 7.92 4.96 4.74
C ASN A 282 8.52 5.90 3.70
N THR A 283 9.78 5.66 3.36
CA THR A 283 10.54 6.46 2.41
C THR A 283 10.83 5.62 1.17
N VAL A 284 10.38 6.04 -0.01
CA VAL A 284 10.61 5.32 -1.27
C VAL A 284 11.46 6.17 -2.19
N SER A 285 12.60 5.63 -2.63
CA SER A 285 13.55 6.30 -3.53
C SER A 285 13.57 5.59 -4.87
N ALA A 286 13.17 6.28 -5.94
CA ALA A 286 13.02 5.74 -7.29
C ALA A 286 13.87 6.52 -8.28
N GLN A 287 14.44 5.83 -9.27
CA GLN A 287 15.18 6.50 -10.35
C GLN A 287 14.21 7.20 -11.31
N LEU A 288 14.43 8.49 -11.54
CA LEU A 288 13.64 9.30 -12.47
C LEU A 288 13.68 8.73 -13.90
N SER A 289 14.84 8.25 -14.34
CA SER A 289 15.01 7.57 -15.64
C SER A 289 14.21 6.27 -15.81
N ARG A 290 13.64 5.72 -14.72
CA ARG A 290 12.79 4.51 -14.74
C ARG A 290 11.29 4.84 -14.72
N VAL A 291 10.92 6.12 -14.58
CA VAL A 291 9.53 6.58 -14.66
C VAL A 291 9.10 6.61 -16.12
N GLN A 292 8.15 5.76 -16.49
CA GLN A 292 7.66 5.62 -17.87
C GLN A 292 6.45 6.50 -18.15
N ALA A 293 5.59 6.67 -17.15
CA ALA A 293 4.39 7.48 -17.29
C ALA A 293 4.01 8.13 -15.97
N VAL A 294 3.33 9.26 -16.07
CA VAL A 294 2.76 9.99 -14.93
C VAL A 294 1.26 9.95 -15.05
N ARG A 295 0.60 9.47 -14.01
CA ARG A 295 -0.84 9.26 -13.97
C ARG A 295 -1.48 10.25 -13.01
N PHE A 296 -2.41 11.03 -13.51
CA PHE A 296 -3.27 11.92 -12.73
C PHE A 296 -4.60 11.20 -12.47
N LYS A 297 -4.87 10.80 -11.22
CA LYS A 297 -6.09 10.10 -10.81
C LYS A 297 -7.03 11.06 -10.07
N GLN A 298 -8.33 10.93 -10.35
CA GLN A 298 -9.38 11.70 -9.68
C GLN A 298 -10.67 10.88 -9.61
N SER A 299 -11.19 10.67 -8.40
CA SER A 299 -12.52 10.06 -8.21
C SER A 299 -13.62 11.08 -8.45
N VAL A 300 -14.86 10.62 -8.68
CA VAL A 300 -16.02 11.50 -8.92
C VAL A 300 -16.17 12.57 -7.83
N LEU A 301 -16.11 12.19 -6.55
CA LEU A 301 -16.15 13.16 -5.45
C LEU A 301 -14.99 14.18 -5.56
N ARG A 302 -13.78 13.72 -5.85
CA ARG A 302 -12.61 14.61 -5.96
C ARG A 302 -12.67 15.53 -7.19
N GLN A 303 -13.47 15.23 -8.21
CA GLN A 303 -13.75 16.15 -9.31
C GLN A 303 -14.49 17.38 -8.82
N TRP A 304 -15.50 17.20 -7.96
CA TRP A 304 -16.24 18.30 -7.36
C TRP A 304 -15.37 19.19 -6.47
N PHE A 305 -14.37 18.60 -5.80
CA PHE A 305 -13.40 19.35 -4.98
C PHE A 305 -12.15 19.81 -5.77
N HIS A 306 -12.05 19.51 -7.07
CA HIS A 306 -10.89 19.80 -7.91
C HIS A 306 -9.55 19.30 -7.35
N LEU A 307 -9.56 18.15 -6.67
CA LEU A 307 -8.38 17.49 -6.12
C LEU A 307 -7.93 16.35 -7.02
N SER A 308 -6.63 16.18 -7.18
CA SER A 308 -6.04 15.10 -7.98
C SER A 308 -4.91 14.41 -7.22
N THR A 309 -4.70 13.13 -7.53
CA THR A 309 -3.55 12.36 -7.06
C THR A 309 -2.60 12.12 -8.23
N VAL A 310 -1.31 12.35 -8.02
CA VAL A 310 -0.27 12.12 -9.04
C VAL A 310 0.54 10.89 -8.68
N GLN A 311 0.70 9.98 -9.64
CA GLN A 311 1.44 8.73 -9.49
C GLN A 311 2.45 8.55 -10.62
N ALA A 312 3.58 7.91 -10.34
CA ALA A 312 4.52 7.43 -11.33
C ALA A 312 4.28 5.95 -11.62
N LEU A 313 4.25 5.61 -12.91
CA LEU A 313 4.31 4.24 -13.41
C LEU A 313 5.76 3.89 -13.67
N LEU A 314 6.22 2.84 -12.99
CA LEU A 314 7.57 2.31 -13.08
C LEU A 314 7.56 1.04 -13.91
N ALA A 315 8.69 0.77 -14.59
CA ALA A 315 8.84 -0.33 -15.52
C ALA A 315 8.73 -1.75 -14.90
N SER A 316 8.60 -1.89 -13.57
CA SER A 316 8.51 -3.20 -12.88
C SER A 316 7.38 -3.36 -11.89
N SER A 317 6.29 -2.59 -11.99
CA SER A 317 5.13 -2.91 -11.16
C SER A 317 4.45 -4.17 -11.71
N ALA A 318 4.93 -5.34 -11.29
CA ALA A 318 4.21 -6.59 -11.41
C ALA A 318 2.81 -6.40 -10.80
N ALA A 319 1.79 -6.76 -11.56
CA ALA A 319 0.39 -6.53 -11.23
C ALA A 319 0.02 -7.09 -9.85
N ASP A 320 -0.21 -6.19 -8.90
CA ASP A 320 -1.05 -6.46 -7.73
C ASP A 320 -2.26 -5.51 -7.85
N ASP A 321 -3.31 -5.98 -8.52
CA ASP A 321 -4.58 -5.24 -8.68
C ASP A 321 -5.29 -4.97 -7.33
N GLU A 322 -4.86 -5.60 -6.23
CA GLU A 322 -5.45 -5.41 -4.90
C GLU A 322 -4.77 -4.33 -4.04
N LYS A 323 -3.57 -3.87 -4.40
CA LYS A 323 -2.90 -2.75 -3.73
C LYS A 323 -2.25 -1.87 -4.79
N ASN A 324 -2.83 -0.68 -5.03
CA ASN A 324 -2.24 0.36 -5.90
C ASN A 324 -0.78 0.66 -5.47
N ASP A 325 0.18 -0.08 -6.02
CA ASP A 325 1.63 0.02 -5.76
C ASP A 325 2.35 0.96 -6.74
N ASP A 326 1.59 1.68 -7.58
CA ASP A 326 2.11 2.86 -8.28
C ASP A 326 2.73 3.82 -7.26
N LEU A 327 3.95 4.31 -7.54
CA LEU A 327 4.63 5.27 -6.69
C LEU A 327 3.81 6.56 -6.61
N VAL A 328 3.15 6.79 -5.47
CA VAL A 328 2.39 8.02 -5.23
C VAL A 328 3.37 9.17 -5.05
N LEU A 329 3.42 10.07 -6.04
CA LEU A 329 4.28 11.26 -6.03
C LEU A 329 3.63 12.42 -5.28
N MET A 330 2.34 12.65 -5.51
CA MET A 330 1.57 13.70 -4.82
C MET A 330 0.20 13.14 -4.45
N PRO A 331 -0.05 12.82 -3.17
CA PRO A 331 -1.33 12.22 -2.73
C PRO A 331 -2.52 13.12 -3.06
N VAL A 332 -2.33 14.42 -2.87
CA VAL A 332 -3.34 15.45 -3.11
C VAL A 332 -2.70 16.71 -3.66
N ILE A 333 -3.21 17.19 -4.78
CA ILE A 333 -2.88 18.50 -5.32
C ILE A 333 -4.09 19.05 -6.08
N ARG A 334 -4.27 20.38 -6.05
CA ARG A 334 -5.29 21.04 -6.86
C ARG A 334 -5.07 20.72 -8.33
N GLN A 335 -6.12 20.27 -9.00
CA GLN A 335 -6.10 19.78 -10.38
C GLN A 335 -5.43 20.77 -11.36
N ARG A 336 -5.71 22.07 -11.19
CA ARG A 336 -5.13 23.13 -12.05
C ARG A 336 -3.61 23.29 -11.92
N GLN A 337 -3.04 22.92 -10.77
CA GLN A 337 -1.61 23.04 -10.51
C GLN A 337 -0.86 21.72 -10.74
N ALA A 338 -1.59 20.60 -10.84
CA ALA A 338 -1.00 19.26 -10.85
C ALA A 338 0.08 19.08 -11.92
N LEU A 339 -0.21 19.46 -13.18
CA LEU A 339 0.74 19.31 -14.28
C LEU A 339 1.95 20.25 -14.12
N THR A 340 1.72 21.53 -13.84
CA THR A 340 2.77 22.54 -13.69
C THR A 340 3.72 22.21 -12.54
N THR A 341 3.18 21.81 -11.38
CA THR A 341 4.00 21.39 -10.25
C THR A 341 4.76 20.10 -10.56
N MET A 342 4.16 19.15 -11.28
CA MET A 342 4.83 17.89 -11.61
C MET A 342 5.98 18.09 -12.62
N GLN A 343 5.90 19.11 -13.47
CA GLN A 343 6.94 19.44 -14.46
C GLN A 343 8.29 19.81 -13.81
N THR A 344 8.29 20.35 -12.58
CA THR A 344 9.55 20.66 -11.86
C THR A 344 10.30 19.38 -11.44
N PHE A 345 9.56 18.30 -11.19
CA PHE A 345 10.13 16.99 -10.84
C PHE A 345 10.43 16.14 -12.08
N ILE A 346 9.63 16.24 -13.14
CA ILE A 346 9.76 15.43 -14.36
C ILE A 346 9.74 16.35 -15.58
N SER A 347 10.92 16.62 -16.14
CA SER A 347 11.12 17.62 -17.18
C SER A 347 10.54 17.25 -18.54
N TRP A 348 10.35 15.96 -18.84
CA TRP A 348 9.77 15.51 -20.10
C TRP A 348 8.25 15.66 -20.18
N LEU A 349 7.58 16.06 -19.09
CA LEU A 349 6.16 16.37 -19.10
C LEU A 349 5.86 17.62 -19.94
N PRO A 350 4.72 17.65 -20.66
CA PRO A 350 4.33 18.83 -21.42
C PRO A 350 3.97 19.99 -20.47
N THR A 351 4.26 21.23 -20.90
CA THR A 351 4.01 22.45 -20.11
C THR A 351 2.51 22.75 -19.92
N ALA A 352 1.70 22.31 -20.88
CA ALA A 352 0.24 22.40 -20.82
C ALA A 352 -0.34 21.05 -21.26
N ALA A 353 -1.56 20.75 -20.81
CA ALA A 353 -2.26 19.57 -21.29
C ALA A 353 -2.44 19.69 -22.82
N PRO A 354 -2.14 18.63 -23.59
CA PRO A 354 -2.39 18.66 -25.03
C PRO A 354 -3.88 18.83 -25.30
N GLU A 355 -4.20 19.36 -26.48
CA GLU A 355 -5.58 19.31 -26.97
C GLU A 355 -6.00 17.84 -27.08
N LEU A 356 -7.09 17.51 -26.39
CA LEU A 356 -7.58 16.15 -26.27
C LEU A 356 -8.66 15.94 -27.32
N GLU A 357 -8.46 14.95 -28.19
CA GLU A 357 -9.47 14.51 -29.15
C GLU A 357 -10.43 13.54 -28.44
N PRO A 358 -11.71 13.94 -28.23
CA PRO A 358 -12.67 13.09 -27.54
C PRO A 358 -13.10 11.92 -28.43
N ILE A 359 -13.46 10.80 -27.81
CA ILE A 359 -14.01 9.67 -28.57
C ILE A 359 -15.33 10.07 -29.24
N PRO A 360 -15.53 9.77 -30.54
CA PRO A 360 -16.76 10.09 -31.25
C PRO A 360 -17.98 9.48 -30.55
N THR A 361 -19.09 10.22 -30.52
CA THR A 361 -20.32 9.85 -29.78
C THR A 361 -20.81 8.44 -30.10
N ARG A 362 -20.73 8.03 -31.37
CA ARG A 362 -21.08 6.67 -31.84
C ARG A 362 -20.27 5.55 -31.17
N HIS A 363 -19.00 5.81 -30.85
CA HIS A 363 -18.10 4.80 -30.25
C HIS A 363 -18.22 4.75 -28.72
N ARG A 364 -18.85 5.73 -28.07
CA ARG A 364 -19.04 5.74 -26.61
C ARG A 364 -19.87 4.55 -26.12
N TRP A 365 -20.77 4.03 -26.94
CA TRP A 365 -21.53 2.81 -26.65
C TRP A 365 -20.65 1.61 -26.34
N TYR A 366 -19.45 1.50 -26.96
CA TYR A 366 -18.55 0.39 -26.68
C TYR A 366 -18.08 0.37 -25.22
N TYR A 367 -17.95 1.52 -24.56
CA TYR A 367 -17.63 1.60 -23.13
C TYR A 367 -18.79 1.10 -22.26
N VAL A 368 -20.00 1.59 -22.53
CA VAL A 368 -21.23 1.14 -21.85
C VAL A 368 -21.39 -0.37 -22.00
N ARG A 369 -21.36 -0.86 -23.24
CA ARG A 369 -21.49 -2.29 -23.57
C ARG A 369 -20.44 -3.12 -22.85
N ASN A 370 -19.16 -2.76 -22.95
CA ASN A 370 -18.08 -3.59 -22.39
C ASN A 370 -18.14 -3.62 -20.85
N ILE A 371 -18.44 -2.50 -20.19
CA ILE A 371 -18.54 -2.44 -18.72
C ILE A 371 -19.79 -3.21 -18.25
N VAL A 372 -20.92 -3.06 -18.94
CA VAL A 372 -22.15 -3.82 -18.67
C VAL A 372 -21.94 -5.33 -18.86
N LEU A 373 -21.38 -5.76 -19.99
CA LEU A 373 -21.11 -7.18 -20.27
C LEU A 373 -20.11 -7.78 -19.28
N GLY A 374 -19.05 -7.03 -18.93
CA GLY A 374 -18.07 -7.48 -17.94
C GLY A 374 -18.67 -7.67 -16.54
N ASN A 375 -19.64 -6.84 -16.16
CA ASN A 375 -20.35 -6.95 -14.89
C ASN A 375 -21.58 -7.86 -14.94
N PHE A 376 -22.05 -8.24 -16.12
CA PHE A 376 -23.21 -9.13 -16.27
C PHE A 376 -22.96 -10.48 -15.60
N GLY A 377 -21.73 -10.99 -15.68
CA GLY A 377 -21.31 -12.20 -14.97
C GLY A 377 -21.50 -12.13 -13.46
N LEU A 378 -21.30 -10.97 -12.83
CA LEU A 378 -21.49 -10.77 -11.39
C LEU A 378 -22.96 -10.83 -10.95
N ILE A 379 -23.91 -10.68 -11.87
CA ILE A 379 -25.35 -10.82 -11.59
C ILE A 379 -25.81 -12.23 -11.94
N VAL A 380 -25.35 -12.76 -13.08
CA VAL A 380 -25.74 -14.06 -13.60
C VAL A 380 -25.25 -15.20 -12.71
N LEU A 381 -24.00 -15.15 -12.22
CA LEU A 381 -23.45 -16.20 -11.35
C LEU A 381 -24.25 -16.36 -10.05
N PRO A 382 -24.51 -15.30 -9.26
CA PRO A 382 -25.36 -15.40 -8.08
C PRO A 382 -26.79 -15.84 -8.38
N ALA A 383 -27.37 -15.40 -9.50
CA ALA A 383 -28.70 -15.82 -9.92
C ALA A 383 -28.76 -17.32 -10.26
N ILE A 384 -27.79 -17.83 -11.02
CA ILE A 384 -27.68 -19.27 -11.31
C ILE A 384 -27.44 -20.04 -10.02
N LEU A 385 -26.53 -19.58 -9.18
CA LEU A 385 -26.21 -20.23 -7.90
C LEU A 385 -27.44 -20.30 -7.00
N ALA A 386 -28.19 -19.21 -6.88
CA ALA A 386 -29.46 -19.14 -6.15
C ALA A 386 -30.51 -20.11 -6.71
N SER A 387 -30.57 -20.25 -8.04
CA SER A 387 -31.44 -21.23 -8.71
C SER A 387 -31.05 -22.66 -8.38
N THR A 388 -29.76 -22.98 -8.40
CA THR A 388 -29.24 -24.34 -8.24
C THR A 388 -29.22 -24.81 -6.79
N LEU A 389 -29.09 -23.89 -5.84
CA LEU A 389 -29.04 -24.19 -4.40
C LEU A 389 -30.43 -24.17 -3.74
N TRP A 390 -31.52 -24.12 -4.51
CA TRP A 390 -32.90 -24.00 -4.02
C TRP A 390 -33.07 -22.88 -2.98
N LEU A 391 -32.43 -21.73 -3.18
CA LEU A 391 -32.73 -20.56 -2.37
C LEU A 391 -34.21 -20.17 -2.59
N HIS A 392 -34.95 -19.94 -1.50
CA HIS A 392 -36.37 -19.59 -1.55
C HIS A 392 -36.66 -18.48 -2.58
N LEU A 393 -37.84 -18.54 -3.22
CA LEU A 393 -38.31 -17.56 -4.21
C LEU A 393 -38.18 -16.09 -3.76
N SER A 394 -38.16 -15.85 -2.44
CA SER A 394 -37.92 -14.56 -1.81
C SER A 394 -36.59 -13.91 -2.18
N TRP A 395 -35.54 -14.68 -2.50
CA TRP A 395 -34.23 -14.12 -2.87
C TRP A 395 -34.23 -13.52 -4.27
N TRP A 396 -35.00 -14.11 -5.20
CA TRP A 396 -35.16 -13.59 -6.56
C TRP A 396 -35.80 -12.21 -6.61
N LEU A 397 -36.73 -11.94 -5.67
CA LEU A 397 -37.38 -10.64 -5.53
C LEU A 397 -36.40 -9.52 -5.18
N TRP A 398 -35.27 -9.83 -4.54
CA TRP A 398 -34.23 -8.86 -4.20
C TRP A 398 -33.09 -8.84 -5.22
N LEU A 399 -32.71 -9.98 -5.78
CA LEU A 399 -31.63 -10.08 -6.77
C LEU A 399 -31.96 -9.33 -8.07
N LEU A 400 -33.22 -9.36 -8.52
CA LEU A 400 -33.65 -8.64 -9.73
C LEU A 400 -33.53 -7.11 -9.60
N PRO A 401 -34.12 -6.43 -8.60
CA PRO A 401 -34.02 -4.98 -8.49
C PRO A 401 -32.61 -4.53 -8.15
N VAL A 402 -31.86 -5.26 -7.31
CA VAL A 402 -30.47 -4.94 -7.00
C VAL A 402 -29.57 -5.13 -8.23
N GLY A 403 -29.77 -6.22 -8.98
CA GLY A 403 -29.08 -6.46 -10.24
C GLY A 403 -29.40 -5.41 -11.30
N LEU A 404 -30.67 -5.03 -11.44
CA LEU A 404 -31.09 -3.96 -12.36
C LEU A 404 -30.46 -2.62 -11.97
N LEU A 405 -30.51 -2.25 -10.69
CA LEU A 405 -29.88 -1.04 -10.17
C LEU A 405 -28.37 -1.06 -10.44
N TRP A 406 -27.71 -2.20 -10.23
CA TRP A 406 -26.29 -2.37 -10.54
C TRP A 406 -26.02 -2.17 -12.04
N LEU A 407 -26.82 -2.76 -12.93
CA LEU A 407 -26.69 -2.55 -14.37
C LEU A 407 -26.85 -1.08 -14.77
N VAL A 408 -27.79 -0.36 -14.15
CA VAL A 408 -27.97 1.08 -14.38
C VAL A 408 -26.73 1.86 -13.93
N ILE A 409 -26.20 1.57 -12.73
CA ILE A 409 -24.98 2.22 -12.21
C ILE A 409 -23.80 1.97 -13.16
N VAL A 410 -23.60 0.73 -13.58
CA VAL A 410 -22.53 0.29 -14.48
C VAL A 410 -22.69 0.91 -15.88
N ALA A 411 -23.91 1.02 -16.39
CA ALA A 411 -24.19 1.69 -17.65
C ALA A 411 -23.87 3.19 -17.59
N LEU A 412 -24.26 3.87 -16.50
CA LEU A 412 -23.92 5.27 -16.26
C LEU A 412 -22.41 5.48 -16.13
N GLN A 413 -21.70 4.56 -15.47
CA GLN A 413 -20.23 4.58 -15.41
C GLN A 413 -19.62 4.44 -16.81
N GLY A 414 -20.14 3.54 -17.65
CA GLY A 414 -19.66 3.38 -19.02
C GLY A 414 -19.94 4.61 -19.89
N GLN A 415 -21.09 5.25 -19.70
CA GLN A 415 -21.43 6.49 -20.40
C GLN A 415 -20.50 7.62 -19.98
N TYR A 416 -20.25 7.74 -18.68
CA TYR A 416 -19.31 8.70 -18.11
C TYR A 416 -17.89 8.45 -18.64
N ALA A 417 -17.42 7.20 -18.66
CA ALA A 417 -16.11 6.84 -19.18
C ALA A 417 -15.98 7.18 -20.68
N GLY A 418 -16.97 6.82 -21.50
CA GLY A 418 -16.97 7.12 -22.93
C GLY A 418 -17.04 8.63 -23.23
N ALA A 419 -17.72 9.42 -22.39
CA ALA A 419 -17.81 10.87 -22.55
C ALA A 419 -16.51 11.61 -22.17
N ASN A 420 -15.71 11.06 -21.25
CA ASN A 420 -14.48 11.67 -20.75
C ASN A 420 -13.20 11.03 -21.32
N ALA A 421 -13.32 9.93 -22.07
CA ALA A 421 -12.20 9.32 -22.76
C ALA A 421 -11.80 10.18 -23.96
N ALA A 422 -10.53 10.56 -23.98
CA ALA A 422 -9.94 11.35 -25.03
C ALA A 422 -8.44 11.05 -25.10
N ILE A 423 -7.85 11.26 -26.28
CA ILE A 423 -6.41 11.08 -26.50
C ILE A 423 -5.83 12.36 -27.08
N GLY A 424 -4.63 12.72 -26.66
CA GLY A 424 -3.87 13.83 -27.23
C GLY A 424 -2.43 13.38 -27.44
N ILE A 425 -1.86 13.70 -28.60
CA ILE A 425 -0.46 13.44 -28.89
C ILE A 425 0.31 14.74 -28.71
N ALA A 426 1.18 14.79 -27.71
CA ALA A 426 2.15 15.86 -27.56
C ALA A 426 3.50 15.37 -28.07
N ALA A 427 4.02 15.99 -29.13
CA ALA A 427 5.40 15.77 -29.50
C ALA A 427 6.31 16.29 -28.37
N PRO A 428 7.33 15.54 -27.93
CA PRO A 428 8.31 16.09 -27.00
C PRO A 428 8.92 17.32 -27.69
N ARG A 429 8.76 18.51 -27.09
CA ARG A 429 9.48 19.69 -27.58
C ARG A 429 10.96 19.32 -27.54
N SER A 430 11.59 19.19 -28.71
CA SER A 430 13.04 19.14 -28.79
C SER A 430 13.54 20.33 -27.99
N ALA A 431 14.40 20.07 -27.00
CA ALA A 431 15.13 21.13 -26.33
C ALA A 431 15.84 21.90 -27.46
N ARG A 432 15.32 23.08 -27.82
CA ARG A 432 16.05 23.98 -28.70
C ARG A 432 17.30 24.32 -27.91
N HIS A 433 18.43 23.75 -28.33
CA HIS A 433 19.72 24.35 -28.05
C HIS A 433 19.60 25.84 -28.42
N PRO A 434 19.96 26.78 -27.53
CA PRO A 434 20.12 28.16 -27.95
C PRO A 434 21.25 28.15 -28.98
N SER A 435 20.89 28.29 -30.25
CA SER A 435 21.82 28.55 -31.32
C SER A 435 22.17 30.03 -31.28
N GLY A 436 23.46 30.33 -31.07
CA GLY A 436 24.06 31.65 -31.27
C GLY A 436 24.26 32.43 -29.99
#